data_AF-A0A4P8YNU9-F1
#
_entry.id   AF-A0A4P8YNU9-F1
#
_cell.length_a   1.000
_cell.length_b   1.000
_cell.length_c   1.000
_cell.angle_alpha   90.00
_cell.angle_beta   90.00
_cell.angle_gamma   90.00
#
_symmetry.space_group_name_H-M   'P 1'
#
loop_
_entity.id
_entity.type
_entity.pdbx_description
1 polymer ?
#
loop_
_entity_poly.entity_id
_entity_poly.type
_entity_poly.pdbx_seq_one_letter_code
_entity_poly.pdbx_strand_id
1 'polypeptide(L)'
;MRLSIRDIEELKRIKAMLTEDDHERIYAEVESLTKSSNPITALLRNIKPDSNTEDAVSFMEDHDIEYQEQSAEMLWDLLTFRVTSEYVMEIFKRRHQEAA
;
A
#
# COMPACT_ATOMS: atom_id res chain seq x y z
N MET A 1 -3.17 -12.98 13.94
CA MET A 1 -4.41 -13.69 13.57
C MET A 1 -4.04 -14.79 12.58
N ARG A 2 -4.43 -16.04 12.82
CA ARG A 2 -4.24 -17.14 11.86
C ARG A 2 -5.56 -17.36 11.14
N LEU A 3 -5.60 -17.10 9.83
CA LEU A 3 -6.81 -17.22 9.02
C LEU A 3 -7.05 -18.67 8.61
N SER A 4 -8.29 -19.12 8.70
CA SER A 4 -8.76 -20.35 8.09
C SER A 4 -9.12 -20.13 6.61
N ILE A 5 -9.33 -21.22 5.86
CA ILE A 5 -9.79 -21.15 4.47
C ILE A 5 -11.14 -20.41 4.36
N ARG A 6 -12.04 -20.61 5.33
CA ARG A 6 -13.34 -19.94 5.37
C ARG A 6 -13.19 -18.44 5.58
N ASP A 7 -12.28 -18.02 6.47
CA ASP A 7 -12.01 -16.60 6.71
C ASP A 7 -11.44 -15.92 5.46
N ILE A 8 -10.56 -16.63 4.72
CA ILE A 8 -10.01 -16.13 3.46
C ILE A 8 -11.12 -15.95 2.40
N GLU A 9 -12.05 -16.90 2.29
CA GLU A 9 -13.20 -16.77 1.38
C GLU A 9 -14.15 -15.64 1.78
N GLU A 10 -14.34 -15.40 3.08
CA GLU A 10 -15.13 -14.28 3.56
C GLU A 10 -14.44 -12.94 3.24
N LEU A 11 -13.15 -12.79 3.52
CA LEU A 11 -12.38 -11.59 3.18
C LEU A 11 -12.45 -11.28 1.67
N LYS A 12 -12.36 -12.30 0.81
CA LYS A 12 -12.53 -12.14 -0.64
C LYS A 12 -13.94 -11.65 -0.99
N ARG A 13 -14.97 -12.17 -0.34
CA ARG A 13 -16.36 -11.71 -0.53
C ARG A 13 -16.56 -10.27 -0.08
N ILE A 14 -16.02 -9.90 1.09
CA ILE A 14 -16.06 -8.52 1.58
C ILE A 14 -15.39 -7.59 0.57
N LYS A 15 -14.19 -7.94 0.09
CA LYS A 15 -13.46 -7.14 -0.92
C LYS A 15 -14.27 -6.97 -2.21
N ALA A 16 -14.97 -8.01 -2.66
CA ALA A 16 -15.80 -7.96 -3.87
C ALA A 16 -17.09 -7.14 -3.70
N MET A 17 -17.50 -6.85 -2.46
CA MET A 17 -18.71 -6.11 -2.12
C MET A 17 -18.43 -4.66 -1.72
N LEU A 18 -17.18 -4.19 -1.86
CA LEU A 18 -16.85 -2.79 -1.60
C LEU A 18 -17.65 -1.89 -2.55
N THR A 19 -18.18 -0.82 -1.98
CA THR A 19 -18.97 0.20 -2.69
C THR A 19 -18.07 1.33 -3.19
N GLU A 20 -18.62 2.22 -4.01
CA GLU A 20 -17.89 3.42 -4.46
C GLU A 20 -17.48 4.29 -3.26
N ASP A 21 -18.38 4.49 -2.29
CA ASP A 21 -18.08 5.22 -1.05
C ASP A 21 -16.92 4.60 -0.26
N ASP A 22 -16.80 3.26 -0.27
CA ASP A 22 -15.67 2.57 0.36
C ASP A 22 -14.37 2.85 -0.41
N HIS A 23 -14.42 2.85 -1.74
CA HIS A 23 -13.28 3.16 -2.59
C HIS A 23 -12.83 4.63 -2.43
N GLU A 24 -13.76 5.58 -2.35
CA GLU A 24 -13.44 6.98 -2.08
C GLU A 24 -12.69 7.15 -0.75
N ARG A 25 -13.12 6.46 0.31
CA ARG A 25 -12.42 6.47 1.60
C ARG A 25 -11.02 5.89 1.51
N ILE A 26 -10.87 4.76 0.82
CA ILE A 26 -9.57 4.13 0.57
C ILE A 26 -8.64 5.11 -0.16
N TYR A 27 -9.11 5.74 -1.24
CA TYR A 27 -8.29 6.67 -2.01
C TYR A 27 -7.93 7.93 -1.21
N ALA A 28 -8.84 8.46 -0.39
CA ALA A 28 -8.53 9.58 0.49
C ALA A 28 -7.43 9.25 1.51
N GLU A 29 -7.44 8.03 2.06
CA GLU A 29 -6.39 7.57 2.96
C GLU A 29 -5.06 7.34 2.23
N VAL A 30 -5.09 6.74 1.03
CA VAL A 30 -3.90 6.58 0.19
C VAL A 30 -3.28 7.94 -0.15
N GLU A 31 -4.09 8.93 -0.55
CA GLU A 31 -3.63 10.29 -0.83
C GLU A 31 -3.00 10.95 0.40
N SER A 32 -3.56 10.72 1.59
CA SER A 32 -2.96 11.22 2.83
C SER A 32 -1.60 10.58 3.10
N LEU A 33 -1.40 9.31 2.74
CA LEU A 33 -0.15 8.58 2.95
C LEU A 33 0.92 8.94 1.91
N THR A 34 0.54 9.17 0.66
CA THR A 34 1.47 9.55 -0.43
C THR A 34 1.98 10.98 -0.32
N LYS A 35 1.34 11.85 0.48
CA LYS A 35 1.87 13.19 0.83
C LYS A 35 3.14 13.13 1.68
N SER A 36 3.46 11.98 2.28
CA SER A 36 4.72 11.76 2.98
C SER A 36 5.85 11.40 2.00
N SER A 37 7.11 11.67 2.37
CA SER A 37 8.29 11.40 1.55
C SER A 37 8.30 9.99 0.95
N ASN A 38 8.64 9.84 -0.34
CA ASN A 38 8.63 8.54 -1.01
C ASN A 38 9.62 7.55 -0.33
N PRO A 39 9.12 6.49 0.33
CA PRO A 39 9.97 5.57 1.07
C PRO A 39 10.76 4.63 0.15
N ILE A 40 10.42 4.56 -1.15
CA ILE A 40 11.06 3.66 -2.13
C ILE A 40 12.54 4.02 -2.28
N THR A 41 12.88 5.30 -2.34
CA THR A 41 14.27 5.75 -2.47
C THR A 41 15.13 5.32 -1.28
N ALA A 42 14.59 5.44 -0.07
CA ALA A 42 15.24 4.97 1.16
C ALA A 42 15.41 3.44 1.15
N LEU A 43 14.43 2.70 0.62
CA LEU A 43 14.54 1.25 0.47
C LEU A 43 15.68 0.88 -0.49
N LEU A 44 15.79 1.54 -1.65
CA LEU A 44 16.81 1.25 -2.65
C LEU A 44 18.23 1.45 -2.12
N ARG A 45 18.47 2.49 -1.30
CA ARG A 45 19.77 2.71 -0.63
C ARG A 45 20.18 1.53 0.27
N ASN A 46 19.22 0.74 0.77
CA ASN A 46 19.47 -0.33 1.74
C ASN A 46 19.51 -1.75 1.12
N ILE A 47 19.00 -1.95 -0.09
CA ILE A 47 18.98 -3.28 -0.72
C ILE A 47 20.36 -3.58 -1.35
N LYS A 48 21.22 -4.27 -0.59
CA LYS A 48 22.55 -4.73 -1.04
C LYS A 48 23.35 -3.63 -1.78
N PRO A 49 23.63 -2.49 -1.13
CA PRO A 49 24.32 -1.40 -1.78
C PRO A 49 25.74 -1.79 -2.19
N ASP A 50 26.19 -1.22 -3.30
CA ASP A 50 27.57 -1.21 -3.77
C ASP A 50 28.17 0.21 -3.69
N SER A 51 29.38 0.39 -4.20
CA SER A 51 30.09 1.68 -4.15
C SER A 51 29.37 2.83 -4.84
N ASN A 52 28.46 2.55 -5.76
CA ASN A 52 27.81 3.55 -6.60
C ASN A 52 26.35 3.79 -6.18
N THR A 53 25.82 3.01 -5.24
CA THR A 53 24.40 3.01 -4.92
C THR A 53 23.91 4.37 -4.40
N GLU A 54 24.71 5.06 -3.57
CA GLU A 54 24.31 6.37 -3.04
C GLU A 54 24.20 7.43 -4.14
N ASP A 55 25.19 7.48 -5.04
CA ASP A 55 25.22 8.43 -6.15
C ASP A 55 24.12 8.14 -7.17
N ALA A 56 23.91 6.86 -7.50
CA ALA A 56 22.87 6.44 -8.44
C ALA A 56 21.47 6.77 -7.92
N VAL A 57 21.20 6.46 -6.65
CA VAL A 57 19.89 6.72 -6.05
C VAL A 57 19.65 8.23 -5.89
N SER A 58 20.67 9.02 -5.56
CA SER A 58 20.55 10.48 -5.49
C SER A 58 20.29 11.10 -6.88
N PHE A 59 20.98 10.61 -7.92
CA PHE A 59 20.69 11.00 -9.30
C PHE A 59 19.24 10.68 -9.69
N MET A 60 18.76 9.48 -9.33
CA MET A 60 17.38 9.08 -9.62
C MET A 60 16.37 9.98 -8.90
N GLU A 61 16.62 10.26 -7.61
CA GLU A 61 15.76 11.12 -6.78
C GLU A 61 15.69 12.56 -7.30
N ASP A 62 16.80 13.13 -7.77
CA ASP A 62 16.89 14.55 -8.11
C ASP A 62 16.68 14.85 -9.61
N HIS A 63 16.98 13.90 -10.50
CA HIS A 63 17.16 14.19 -11.93
C HIS A 63 16.45 13.22 -12.88
N ASP A 64 16.02 12.05 -12.43
CA ASP A 64 15.37 11.05 -13.28
C ASP A 64 13.84 11.13 -13.17
N ILE A 65 13.23 11.84 -14.12
CA ILE A 65 11.77 12.04 -14.17
C ILE A 65 11.03 10.70 -14.32
N GLU A 66 11.56 9.77 -15.12
CA GLU A 66 10.93 8.47 -15.34
C GLU A 66 10.87 7.69 -14.04
N TYR A 67 11.97 7.69 -13.27
CA TYR A 67 11.97 7.10 -11.93
C TYR A 67 11.02 7.81 -10.97
N GLN A 68 11.00 9.14 -10.93
CA GLN A 68 10.14 9.90 -10.03
C GLN A 68 8.65 9.60 -10.28
N GLU A 69 8.23 9.57 -11.54
CA GLU A 69 6.85 9.24 -11.92
C GLU A 69 6.51 7.77 -11.61
N GLN A 70 7.36 6.84 -12.05
CA GLN A 70 7.12 5.41 -11.85
C GLN A 70 7.11 5.01 -10.37
N SER A 71 8.01 5.59 -9.57
CA SER A 71 8.05 5.31 -8.14
C SER A 71 6.84 5.90 -7.40
N ALA A 72 6.33 7.06 -7.83
CA ALA A 72 5.11 7.63 -7.27
C ALA A 72 3.88 6.77 -7.60
N GLU A 73 3.74 6.32 -8.85
CA GLU A 73 2.66 5.41 -9.28
C GLU A 73 2.73 4.08 -8.53
N MET A 74 3.92 3.47 -8.45
CA MET A 74 4.13 2.23 -7.73
C MET A 74 3.77 2.36 -6.23
N LEU A 75 4.16 3.47 -5.60
CA LEU A 75 3.83 3.73 -4.20
C LEU A 75 2.31 3.83 -4.03
N TRP A 76 1.63 4.57 -4.91
CA TRP A 76 0.18 4.71 -4.90
C TRP A 76 -0.52 3.35 -4.99
N ASP A 77 -0.12 2.51 -5.95
CA ASP A 77 -0.71 1.18 -6.15
C ASP A 77 -0.50 0.27 -4.93
N LEU A 78 0.72 0.21 -4.42
CA LEU A 78 1.05 -0.62 -3.25
C LEU A 78 0.28 -0.16 -2.00
N LEU A 79 0.16 1.15 -1.79
CA LEU A 79 -0.64 1.69 -0.70
C LEU A 79 -2.12 1.39 -0.91
N THR A 80 -2.65 1.51 -2.12
CA THR A 80 -4.04 1.14 -2.44
C THR A 80 -4.31 -0.31 -2.10
N PHE A 81 -3.42 -1.25 -2.47
CA PHE A 81 -3.55 -2.65 -2.10
C PHE A 81 -3.54 -2.86 -0.58
N ARG A 82 -2.61 -2.19 0.13
CA ARG A 82 -2.48 -2.27 1.58
C ARG A 82 -3.74 -1.74 2.27
N VAL A 83 -4.12 -0.49 2.01
CA VAL A 83 -5.25 0.19 2.65
C VAL A 83 -6.57 -0.54 2.35
N THR A 84 -6.77 -1.01 1.12
CA THR A 84 -7.93 -1.86 0.79
C THR A 84 -7.96 -3.12 1.65
N SER A 85 -6.80 -3.76 1.85
CA SER A 85 -6.71 -4.98 2.68
C SER A 85 -6.94 -4.67 4.16
N GLU A 86 -6.45 -3.54 4.66
CA GLU A 86 -6.69 -3.06 6.02
C GLU A 86 -8.18 -2.78 6.26
N TYR A 87 -8.84 -2.09 5.33
CA TYR A 87 -10.28 -1.81 5.39
C TYR A 87 -11.12 -3.10 5.38
N VAL A 88 -10.81 -4.04 4.49
CA VAL A 88 -11.48 -5.34 4.44
C VAL A 88 -11.26 -6.13 5.74
N MET A 89 -10.05 -6.08 6.32
CA MET A 89 -9.75 -6.70 7.61
C MET A 89 -10.51 -6.04 8.77
N GLU A 90 -10.70 -4.73 8.74
CA GLU A 90 -11.47 -3.99 9.74
C GLU A 90 -12.94 -4.45 9.72
N ILE A 91 -13.56 -4.49 8.54
CA ILE A 91 -14.94 -4.98 8.38
C ILE A 91 -15.06 -6.41 8.90
N PHE A 92 -14.13 -7.29 8.50
CA PHE A 92 -14.10 -8.67 8.96
C PHE A 92 -13.99 -8.74 10.49
N LYS A 93 -13.04 -8.03 11.11
CA LYS A 93 -12.87 -8.02 12.56
C LYS A 93 -14.11 -7.50 13.28
N ARG A 94 -14.74 -6.43 12.79
CA ARG A 94 -15.97 -5.88 13.39
C ARG A 94 -17.09 -6.92 13.41
N ARG A 95 -17.32 -7.62 12.29
CA ARG A 95 -18.34 -8.69 12.20
C ARG A 95 -18.09 -9.85 13.17
N HIS A 96 -16.82 -10.19 13.40
CA HIS A 96 -16.43 -11.29 14.27
C HIS A 96 -16.22 -10.87 15.74
N GLN A 97 -16.11 -9.57 16.03
CA GLN A 97 -16.11 -9.02 17.39
C GLN A 97 -17.52 -8.78 17.91
N GLU A 98 -18.49 -8.43 17.05
CA GLU A 98 -19.91 -8.32 17.42
C GLU A 98 -20.58 -9.69 17.62
N ALA A 99 -19.97 -10.78 17.14
CA ALA A 99 -20.47 -12.15 17.26
C ALA A 99 -19.96 -12.92 18.50
N ALA A 100 -19.12 -12.28 19.34
CA ALA A 100 -18.52 -12.84 20.56
C ALA A 100 -19.07 -12.15 21.81
#